data_AF-A0A931U1T0-F1
#
_entry.id   AF-A0A931U1T0-F1
#
_cell.length_a   1.000
_cell.length_b   1.000
_cell.length_c   1.000
_cell.angle_alpha   90.00
_cell.angle_beta   90.00
_cell.angle_gamma   90.00
#
_symmetry.space_group_name_H-M   'P 1'
#
loop_
_entity.id
_entity.type
_entity.pdbx_description
1 polymer ?
#
loop_
_entity_poly.entity_id
_entity_poly.type
_entity_poly.pdbx_seq_one_letter_code
_entity_poly.pdbx_strand_id
1 'polypeptide(L)'
;MADVHELDKAFHFIMTRMVEGGRAPHYTELAPALGCSVEQAREAVHAMFRTGYPGWVHPGTDYIVSFPPLSNLPTQYRITVDAQQRWFAQ
;
A
#
# COMPACT_ATOMS: atom_id res chain seq x y z
N MET A 1 12.68 14.90 -3.51
CA MET A 1 11.44 14.33 -4.07
C MET A 1 11.77 12.89 -4.43
N ALA A 2 10.95 11.91 -4.05
CA ALA A 2 11.15 10.53 -4.49
C ALA A 2 11.09 10.48 -6.02
N ASP A 3 11.97 9.70 -6.63
CA ASP A 3 11.98 9.54 -8.10
C ASP A 3 10.67 8.87 -8.55
N VAL A 4 10.12 9.28 -9.69
CA VAL A 4 8.86 8.72 -10.24
C VAL A 4 9.00 7.20 -10.40
N HIS A 5 10.18 6.74 -10.82
CA HIS A 5 10.44 5.32 -10.96
C HIS A 5 10.46 4.55 -9.63
N GLU A 6 10.89 5.19 -8.54
CA GLU A 6 10.84 4.61 -7.18
C GLU A 6 9.40 4.53 -6.67
N LEU A 7 8.60 5.57 -6.93
CA LEU A 7 7.19 5.59 -6.57
C LEU A 7 6.40 4.51 -7.34
N ASP A 8 6.69 4.31 -8.62
CA ASP A 8 6.08 3.25 -9.43
C ASP A 8 6.44 1.85 -8.90
N LYS A 9 7.70 1.61 -8.51
CA LYS A 9 8.11 0.35 -7.87
C LYS A 9 7.38 0.13 -6.56
N ALA A 10 7.26 1.18 -5.73
CA ALA A 10 6.56 1.09 -4.46
C ALA A 10 5.07 0.80 -4.66
N PHE A 11 4.43 1.50 -5.59
CA PHE A 11 3.04 1.28 -5.96
C PHE A 11 2.81 -0.17 -6.43
N HIS A 12 3.63 -0.63 -7.39
CA HIS A 12 3.53 -1.98 -7.92
C HIS A 12 3.69 -3.03 -6.82
N PHE A 13 4.69 -2.87 -5.94
CA PHE A 13 4.91 -3.77 -4.83
C PHE A 13 3.71 -3.82 -3.87
N ILE A 14 3.19 -2.65 -3.45
CA ILE A 14 2.04 -2.57 -2.55
C ILE A 14 0.82 -3.24 -3.17
N MET A 15 0.50 -2.92 -4.41
CA MET A 15 -0.67 -3.46 -5.10
C MET A 15 -0.59 -4.98 -5.27
N THR A 16 0.57 -5.50 -5.71
CA THR A 16 0.79 -6.94 -5.84
C THR A 16 0.58 -7.66 -4.51
N ARG A 17 1.15 -7.14 -3.41
CA ARG A 17 1.00 -7.76 -2.08
C ARG A 17 -0.43 -7.70 -1.57
N MET A 18 -1.15 -6.62 -1.86
CA MET A 18 -2.57 -6.54 -1.56
C MET A 18 -3.35 -7.60 -2.32
N VAL A 19 -3.22 -7.69 -3.64
CA VAL A 19 -3.95 -8.64 -4.48
C VAL A 19 -3.62 -10.10 -4.16
N GLU A 20 -2.38 -10.43 -3.81
CA GLU A 20 -2.00 -11.81 -3.43
C GLU A 20 -2.42 -12.17 -2.00
N GLY A 21 -2.22 -11.23 -1.07
CA GLY A 21 -2.25 -11.50 0.37
C GLY A 21 -3.52 -11.07 1.09
N GLY A 22 -4.37 -10.24 0.47
CA GLY A 22 -5.52 -9.64 1.16
C GLY A 22 -5.15 -8.49 2.10
N ARG A 23 -3.88 -8.07 2.14
CA ARG A 23 -3.42 -7.01 3.03
C ARG A 23 -2.31 -6.16 2.40
N ALA A 24 -2.29 -4.87 2.73
CA ALA A 24 -1.17 -4.01 2.41
C ALA A 24 0.09 -4.46 3.18
N PRO A 25 1.28 -4.35 2.55
CA PRO A 25 2.54 -4.68 3.20
C PRO A 25 2.94 -3.62 4.22
N HIS A 26 3.78 -4.00 5.18
CA HIS A 26 4.46 -3.03 6.04
C HIS A 26 5.61 -2.35 5.28
N TYR A 27 5.96 -1.10 5.61
CA TYR A 27 7.07 -0.40 4.95
C TYR A 27 8.43 -1.10 5.12
N THR A 28 8.59 -1.94 6.16
CA THR A 28 9.77 -2.79 6.31
C THR A 28 9.87 -3.89 5.25
N GLU A 29 8.73 -4.37 4.72
CA GLU A 29 8.70 -5.32 3.60
C GLU A 29 8.99 -4.61 2.27
N LEU A 30 8.72 -3.30 2.19
CA LEU A 30 8.97 -2.48 1.01
C LEU A 30 10.46 -2.14 0.84
N ALA A 31 11.20 -1.95 1.94
CA ALA A 31 12.60 -1.52 1.88
C ALA A 31 13.51 -2.46 1.05
N PRO A 32 13.46 -3.80 1.20
CA PRO A 32 14.21 -4.71 0.33
C PRO A 32 13.79 -4.62 -1.14
N ALA A 33 12.49 -4.41 -1.42
CA ALA A 33 11.98 -4.30 -2.78
C ALA A 33 12.42 -3.01 -3.49
N LEU A 34 12.62 -1.94 -2.74
CA LEU A 34 13.15 -0.67 -3.23
C LEU A 34 14.68 -0.58 -3.20
N GLY A 35 15.36 -1.54 -2.55
CA GLY A 35 16.81 -1.49 -2.35
C GLY A 35 17.26 -0.32 -1.48
N CYS A 36 16.41 0.12 -0.54
CA CYS A 36 16.66 1.28 0.31
C CYS A 36 16.60 0.92 1.81
N SER A 37 16.89 1.89 2.67
CA SER A 37 16.71 1.71 4.12
C SER A 37 15.23 1.68 4.52
N VAL A 38 14.94 1.07 5.68
CA VAL A 38 13.57 1.03 6.24
C VAL A 38 12.96 2.42 6.39
N GLU A 39 13.76 3.40 6.82
CA GLU A 39 13.30 4.79 6.99
C GLU A 39 12.99 5.46 5.65
N GLN A 40 13.78 5.20 4.61
CA GLN A 40 13.50 5.68 3.26
C GLN A 40 12.22 5.06 2.70
N ALA A 41 11.97 3.76 2.94
CA ALA A 41 10.74 3.11 2.53
C ALA A 41 9.51 3.67 3.28
N ARG A 42 9.64 3.93 4.59
CA ARG A 42 8.60 4.59 5.39
C ARG A 42 8.26 5.96 4.79
N GLU A 43 9.28 6.77 4.53
CA GLU A 43 9.09 8.10 3.95
C GLU A 43 8.51 8.06 2.53
N ALA A 44 8.87 7.05 1.72
CA ALA A 44 8.30 6.85 0.38
C ALA A 44 6.79 6.60 0.41
N VAL A 45 6.29 5.79 1.37
CA VAL A 45 4.85 5.57 1.57
C VAL A 45 4.13 6.88 1.90
N HIS A 46 4.65 7.65 2.85
CA HIS A 46 4.07 8.94 3.21
C HIS A 46 4.15 9.96 2.06
N ALA A 47 5.26 9.98 1.32
CA ALA A 47 5.44 10.85 0.16
C ALA A 47 4.41 10.56 -0.93
N MET A 48 4.11 9.29 -1.20
CA MET A 48 3.11 8.87 -2.18
C MET A 48 1.71 9.42 -1.85
N PHE A 49 1.30 9.39 -0.58
CA PHE A 49 0.00 9.93 -0.18
C PHE A 49 -0.01 11.47 -0.19
N ARG A 50 1.11 12.12 0.16
CA ARG A 50 1.23 13.58 0.08
C ARG A 50 1.24 14.12 -1.35
N THR A 51 1.68 13.32 -2.34
CA THR A 51 1.71 13.74 -3.76
C THR A 51 0.35 13.61 -4.45
N GLY A 52 -0.71 13.25 -3.71
CA GLY A 52 -2.09 13.25 -4.20
C GLY A 52 -2.63 11.87 -4.57
N TYR A 53 -1.88 10.80 -4.31
CA TYR A 53 -2.45 9.45 -4.43
C TYR A 53 -3.50 9.22 -3.34
N PRO A 54 -4.76 8.83 -3.66
CA PRO A 54 -5.88 8.86 -2.72
C PRO A 54 -5.92 7.64 -1.76
N GLY A 55 -4.80 7.37 -1.10
CA GLY A 55 -4.66 6.37 -0.03
C GLY A 55 -4.27 7.00 1.30
N TRP A 56 -4.31 6.21 2.37
CA TRP A 56 -3.89 6.68 3.70
C TRP A 56 -3.42 5.53 4.62
N VAL A 57 -2.58 5.92 5.58
CA VAL A 57 -2.20 5.07 6.72
C VAL A 57 -3.18 5.24 7.88
N HIS A 58 -3.25 4.26 8.76
CA HIS A 58 -4.06 4.36 9.98
C HIS A 58 -3.44 5.40 10.93
N PRO A 59 -4.24 6.31 11.52
CA PRO A 59 -3.74 7.33 12.43
C PRO A 59 -2.89 6.76 13.57
N GLY A 60 -1.78 7.44 13.89
CA GLY A 60 -0.86 7.01 14.95
C GLY A 60 -0.02 5.78 14.62
N THR A 61 -0.05 5.31 13.37
CA THR A 61 0.73 4.17 12.87
C THR A 61 1.27 4.49 11.47
N ASP A 62 1.97 3.51 10.88
CA ASP A 62 2.37 3.52 9.47
C ASP A 62 1.68 2.38 8.67
N TYR A 63 0.62 1.79 9.21
CA TYR A 63 -0.11 0.73 8.52
C TYR A 63 -0.96 1.33 7.41
N ILE A 64 -0.67 0.96 6.16
CA ILE A 64 -1.53 1.28 5.02
C ILE A 64 -2.88 0.58 5.24
N VAL A 65 -3.94 1.36 5.36
CA VAL A 65 -5.32 0.84 5.49
C VAL A 65 -6.14 1.02 4.23
N SER A 66 -5.70 1.92 3.37
CA SER A 66 -6.45 2.36 2.21
C SER A 66 -5.50 2.63 1.05
N PHE A 67 -5.67 1.88 -0.03
CA PHE A 67 -4.82 1.96 -1.21
C PHE A 67 -5.66 1.62 -2.46
N PRO A 68 -6.25 2.63 -3.11
CA PRO A 68 -7.24 2.44 -4.18
C PRO A 68 -6.80 1.43 -5.25
N PRO A 69 -7.69 0.52 -5.67
CA PRO A 69 -9.11 0.45 -5.31
C PRO A 69 -9.41 -0.30 -4.00
N LEU A 70 -8.38 -0.75 -3.27
CA LEU A 70 -8.51 -1.70 -2.16
C LEU A 70 -8.48 -1.02 -0.78
N SER A 71 -9.22 -1.60 0.15
CA SER A 71 -9.24 -1.26 1.57
C SER A 71 -8.92 -2.50 2.40
N ASN A 72 -8.03 -2.31 3.38
CA ASN A 72 -7.71 -3.30 4.42
C ASN A 72 -8.73 -3.29 5.56
N LEU A 73 -9.60 -2.28 5.61
CA LEU A 73 -10.71 -2.19 6.56
C LEU A 73 -12.01 -2.66 5.89
N PRO A 74 -12.89 -3.36 6.63
CA PRO A 74 -14.19 -3.74 6.10
C PRO A 74 -15.02 -2.55 5.64
N THR A 75 -15.56 -2.65 4.43
CA THR A 75 -16.56 -1.72 3.88
C THR A 75 -17.77 -2.50 3.36
N GLN A 76 -18.76 -1.80 2.84
CA GLN A 76 -19.92 -2.43 2.19
C GLN A 76 -19.55 -3.12 0.86
N TYR A 77 -18.43 -2.74 0.25
CA TYR A 77 -17.99 -3.23 -1.05
C TYR A 77 -17.00 -4.38 -0.86
N ARG A 78 -17.48 -5.62 -0.91
CA ARG A 78 -16.62 -6.81 -0.82
C ARG A 78 -16.04 -7.16 -2.18
N ILE A 79 -14.73 -7.37 -2.24
CA ILE A 79 -14.02 -7.81 -3.44
C ILE A 79 -13.57 -9.26 -3.26
N THR A 80 -13.72 -10.03 -4.33
CA THR A 80 -13.26 -11.41 -4.45
C THR A 80 -12.22 -11.48 -5.56
N VAL A 81 -11.05 -12.03 -5.26
CA VAL A 81 -9.99 -12.35 -6.25
C VAL A 81 -9.80 -13.87 -6.21
N ASP A 82 -9.77 -14.51 -7.36
CA ASP A 82 -9.60 -15.97 -7.48
C ASP A 82 -10.55 -16.79 -6.59
N ALA A 83 -11.83 -16.40 -6.57
CA ALA A 83 -12.89 -16.98 -5.74
C ALA A 83 -12.67 -16.88 -4.21
N GLN A 84 -11.68 -16.12 -3.75
CA GLN A 84 -11.43 -15.85 -2.33
C GLN A 84 -11.93 -14.47 -1.95
N GLN A 85 -12.74 -14.36 -0.89
CA GLN A 85 -13.18 -13.05 -0.38
C GLN A 85 -12.25 -12.63 0.76
N ARG A 86 -11.30 -11.73 0.46
CA ARG A 86 -10.37 -11.15 1.45
C ARG A 86 -10.36 -9.62 1.43
N TRP A 87 -10.86 -9.02 0.35
CA TRP A 87 -10.67 -7.62 0.04
C TRP A 87 -11.95 -6.82 0.21
N PHE A 88 -11.77 -5.51 0.39
CA PHE A 88 -12.82 -4.51 0.34
C PHE A 88 -12.44 -3.39 -0.63
N ALA A 89 -13.42 -2.70 -1.19
CA ALA A 89 -13.21 -1.44 -1.91
C ALA A 89 -13.41 -0.24 -0.97
N GLN A 90 -13.00 0.96 -1.40
CA GLN A 90 -13.30 2.22 -0.70
C GLN A 90 -14.77 2.64 -0.87
#